data_AF-A0A388KMY8-F1
#
_entry.id   AF-A0A388KMY8-F1
#
_cell.length_a   1.000
_cell.length_b   1.000
_cell.length_c   1.000
_cell.angle_alpha   90.00
_cell.angle_beta   90.00
_cell.angle_gamma   90.00
#
_symmetry.space_group_name_H-M   'P 1'
#
loop_
_entity.id
_entity.type
_entity.pdbx_description
1 polymer ?
#
loop_
_entity_poly.entity_id
_entity_poly.type
_entity_poly.pdbx_seq_one_letter_code
_entity_poly.pdbx_strand_id
1 'polypeptide(L)'
;MSDVVPVVREWVGGKEVVVQETRHERGKELHRDMEWGPNVELRESRTYYALVDGLISMQIVGGLGYDGENNLIEVVLFVRKLSAIVPDTWQMPTRDVVSDVMRFLDYDDDDDDDDDDDVDDDDDDDDDDDEDDGDDEDDDDDDDDDDYG
;
A
#
# COMPACT_ATOMS: atom_id res chain seq x y z
N MET A 1 -12.86 -6.99 -11.26
CA MET A 1 -11.72 -6.65 -10.39
C MET A 1 -11.06 -5.44 -11.00
N SER A 2 -10.74 -4.41 -10.21
CA SER A 2 -10.07 -3.21 -10.73
C SER A 2 -8.62 -3.56 -11.05
N ASP A 3 -8.19 -3.35 -12.29
CA ASP A 3 -6.81 -3.58 -12.74
C ASP A 3 -5.82 -2.50 -12.23
N VAL A 4 -6.32 -1.60 -11.38
CA VAL A 4 -5.59 -0.51 -10.74
C VAL A 4 -5.84 -0.59 -9.24
N VAL A 5 -4.77 -0.68 -8.46
CA VAL A 5 -4.81 -0.84 -7.00
C VAL A 5 -4.03 0.30 -6.35
N PRO A 6 -4.62 1.12 -5.47
CA PRO A 6 -3.85 2.07 -4.67
C PRO A 6 -2.99 1.30 -3.68
N VAL A 7 -1.69 1.56 -3.70
CA VAL A 7 -0.72 0.92 -2.81
C VAL A 7 -0.34 1.88 -1.69
N VAL A 8 -0.24 3.17 -2.01
CA VAL A 8 0.12 4.21 -1.04
C VAL A 8 -0.79 5.42 -1.18
N ARG A 9 -1.12 6.03 -0.04
CA ARG A 9 -1.82 7.32 0.04
C ARG A 9 -1.26 8.16 1.19
N GLU A 10 -0.62 9.28 0.88
CA GLU A 10 -0.01 10.18 1.88
C GLU A 10 -0.20 11.66 1.53
N TRP A 11 -0.12 12.53 2.54
CA TRP A 11 -0.11 13.97 2.38
C TRP A 11 1.33 14.51 2.40
N VAL A 12 1.79 15.04 1.27
CA VAL A 12 3.15 15.57 1.10
C VAL A 12 3.09 17.04 0.69
N GLY A 13 3.71 17.91 1.48
CA GLY A 13 3.77 19.35 1.16
C GLY A 13 2.40 20.02 1.00
N GLY A 14 1.36 19.51 1.69
CA GLY A 14 -0.02 20.00 1.59
C GLY A 14 -0.80 19.50 0.37
N LYS A 15 -0.26 18.52 -0.36
CA LYS A 15 -0.91 17.87 -1.49
C LYS A 15 -1.15 16.41 -1.17
N GLU A 16 -2.23 15.86 -1.72
CA GLU A 16 -2.48 14.42 -1.65
C GLU A 16 -1.63 13.71 -2.70
N VAL A 17 -0.89 12.68 -2.30
CA VAL A 17 -0.12 11.81 -3.18
C VAL A 17 -0.69 10.40 -3.08
N VAL A 18 -1.06 9.81 -4.21
CA VAL A 18 -1.54 8.43 -4.31
C VAL A 18 -0.67 7.68 -5.30
N VAL A 19 -0.07 6.57 -4.88
CA VAL A 19 0.64 5.66 -5.79
C VAL A 19 -0.29 4.49 -6.09
N GLN A 20 -0.51 4.23 -7.38
CA GLN A 20 -1.37 3.16 -7.85
C GLN A 20 -0.58 2.19 -8.71
N GLU A 21 -0.70 0.91 -8.44
CA GLU A 21 -0.18 -0.15 -9.30
C GLU A 21 -1.18 -0.47 -10.42
N THR A 22 -0.69 -0.55 -11.65
CA THR A 22 -1.45 -1.06 -12.80
C THR A 22 -1.16 -2.54 -13.02
N ARG A 23 -1.89 -3.42 -12.31
CA ARG A 23 -1.66 -4.87 -12.32
C ARG A 23 -1.75 -5.49 -13.73
N HIS A 24 -2.62 -4.96 -14.58
CA HIS A 24 -2.72 -5.39 -15.98
C HIS A 24 -1.46 -5.09 -16.81
N GLU A 25 -0.52 -4.26 -16.33
CA GLU A 25 0.76 -3.95 -16.98
C GLU A 25 1.94 -4.77 -16.42
N ARG A 26 1.72 -5.64 -15.41
CA ARG A 26 2.75 -6.52 -14.87
C ARG A 26 3.43 -7.34 -15.97
N GLY A 27 4.75 -7.46 -15.88
CA GLY A 27 5.61 -8.19 -16.82
C GLY A 27 5.75 -7.58 -18.23
N LYS A 28 4.99 -6.53 -18.59
CA LYS A 28 5.04 -5.94 -19.94
C LYS A 28 6.29 -5.11 -20.21
N GLU A 29 6.93 -4.61 -19.15
CA GLU A 29 8.06 -3.68 -19.23
C GLU A 29 9.43 -4.37 -19.09
N LEU A 30 9.48 -5.71 -19.04
CA LEU A 30 10.72 -6.51 -19.01
C LEU A 30 11.65 -6.28 -20.22
N HIS A 31 11.14 -5.63 -21.28
CA HIS A 31 11.91 -5.27 -22.47
C HIS A 31 12.75 -3.99 -22.28
N ARG A 32 12.56 -3.25 -21.18
CA ARG A 32 13.45 -2.14 -20.85
C ARG A 32 14.84 -2.68 -20.55
N ASP A 33 15.84 -1.85 -20.83
CA ASP A 33 17.25 -2.18 -20.60
C ASP A 33 17.57 -2.11 -19.10
N MET A 34 17.02 -3.08 -18.35
CA MET A 34 17.30 -3.32 -16.94
C MET A 34 18.57 -4.15 -16.86
N GLU A 35 19.68 -3.53 -16.47
CA GLU A 35 20.92 -4.24 -16.18
C GLU A 35 20.80 -4.91 -14.81
N TRP A 36 20.98 -6.24 -14.78
CA TRP A 36 20.83 -7.05 -13.57
C TRP A 36 22.17 -7.62 -13.13
N GLY A 37 22.34 -7.74 -11.82
CA GLY A 37 23.43 -8.47 -11.20
C GLY A 37 23.42 -9.96 -11.57
N PRO A 38 24.58 -10.63 -11.45
CA PRO A 38 24.73 -12.04 -11.84
C PRO A 38 23.95 -13.01 -10.95
N ASN A 39 23.46 -12.56 -9.78
CA ASN A 39 22.74 -13.39 -8.83
C ASN A 39 21.21 -13.34 -9.02
N VAL A 40 20.72 -12.51 -9.94
CA VAL A 40 19.28 -12.41 -10.24
C VAL A 40 18.86 -13.56 -11.15
N GLU A 41 18.03 -14.45 -10.61
CA GLU A 41 17.52 -15.63 -11.29
C GLU A 41 16.09 -15.42 -11.82
N LEU A 42 15.24 -14.73 -11.06
CA LEU A 42 13.88 -14.38 -11.45
C LEU A 42 13.73 -12.86 -11.58
N ARG A 43 12.91 -12.42 -12.55
CA ARG A 43 12.69 -11.01 -12.87
C ARG A 43 11.22 -10.75 -13.05
N GLU A 44 10.71 -9.79 -12.30
CA GLU A 44 9.38 -9.24 -12.49
C GLU A 44 9.44 -7.77 -12.85
N SER A 45 8.35 -7.25 -13.41
CA SER A 45 8.20 -5.81 -13.60
C SER A 45 6.82 -5.36 -13.15
N ARG A 46 6.76 -4.37 -12.27
CA ARG A 46 5.53 -3.70 -11.81
C ARG A 46 5.50 -2.28 -12.34
N THR A 47 4.31 -1.81 -12.74
CA THR A 47 4.13 -0.42 -13.21
C THR A 47 3.23 0.32 -12.24
N TYR A 48 3.65 1.51 -11.87
CA TYR A 48 2.97 2.39 -10.95
C TYR A 48 2.76 3.77 -11.57
N TYR A 49 1.67 4.41 -11.19
CA TYR A 49 1.42 5.81 -11.45
C TYR A 49 1.26 6.55 -10.13
N ALA A 50 2.03 7.62 -9.97
CA ALA A 50 1.86 8.55 -8.85
C ALA A 50 0.92 9.68 -9.28
N LEU A 51 -0.17 9.86 -8.53
CA LEU A 51 -1.13 10.93 -8.69
C LEU A 51 -0.89 11.97 -7.60
N VAL A 52 -0.85 13.24 -7.97
CA VAL A 52 -0.77 14.37 -7.02
C VAL A 52 -2.04 15.19 -7.18
N ASP A 53 -2.81 15.32 -6.11
CA ASP A 53 -4.16 15.92 -6.09
C ASP A 53 -5.06 15.33 -7.22
N GLY A 54 -4.97 14.01 -7.41
CA GLY A 54 -5.71 13.27 -8.44
C GLY A 54 -5.17 13.37 -9.87
N LEU A 55 -4.07 14.10 -10.10
CA LEU A 55 -3.45 14.23 -11.43
C LEU A 55 -2.26 13.29 -11.58
N ILE A 56 -2.25 12.47 -12.65
CA ILE A 56 -1.09 11.64 -12.99
C ILE A 56 0.13 12.53 -13.17
N SER A 57 1.14 12.27 -12.34
CA SER A 57 2.31 13.12 -12.19
C SER A 57 3.59 12.40 -12.58
N MET A 58 3.66 11.09 -12.34
CA MET A 58 4.82 10.24 -12.64
C MET A 58 4.35 8.85 -13.05
N GLN A 59 5.13 8.22 -13.93
CA GLN A 59 5.09 6.78 -14.18
C GLN A 59 6.37 6.19 -13.60
N ILE A 60 6.24 5.07 -12.90
CA ILE A 60 7.35 4.34 -12.31
C ILE A 60 7.24 2.90 -12.78
N VAL A 61 8.32 2.39 -13.35
CA VAL A 61 8.44 0.97 -13.66
C VAL A 61 9.51 0.41 -12.73
N GLY A 62 9.09 -0.44 -11.81
CA GLY A 62 9.99 -1.21 -10.96
C GLY A 62 10.27 -2.55 -11.60
N GLY A 63 11.52 -2.80 -11.96
CA GLY A 63 12.02 -4.16 -12.11
C GLY A 63 12.35 -4.72 -10.74
N LEU A 64 11.90 -5.94 -10.46
CA LEU A 64 12.18 -6.67 -9.23
C LEU A 64 12.99 -7.93 -9.58
N GLY A 65 14.19 -8.03 -9.02
CA GLY A 65 15.13 -9.12 -9.25
C GLY A 65 15.26 -9.99 -8.01
N TYR A 66 14.97 -11.27 -8.15
CA TYR A 66 15.00 -12.24 -7.06
C TYR A 66 16.11 -13.28 -7.27
N ASP A 67 16.65 -13.82 -6.19
CA ASP A 67 17.59 -14.94 -6.22
C ASP A 67 16.88 -16.30 -6.40
N GLY A 68 17.65 -17.38 -6.40
CA GLY A 68 17.12 -18.75 -6.53
C GLY A 68 16.30 -19.24 -5.32
N GLU A 69 16.30 -18.50 -4.21
CA GLU A 69 15.48 -18.75 -3.02
C GLU A 69 14.23 -17.86 -2.98
N ASN A 70 13.97 -17.09 -4.05
CA ASN A 70 12.87 -16.14 -4.16
C ASN A 70 12.99 -14.93 -3.21
N ASN A 71 14.19 -14.63 -2.69
CA ASN A 71 14.41 -13.39 -1.97
C ASN A 71 14.59 -12.25 -2.97
N LEU A 72 13.96 -11.10 -2.74
CA LEU A 72 14.27 -9.90 -3.50
C LEU A 72 15.70 -9.46 -3.18
N ILE A 73 16.54 -9.34 -4.21
CA ILE A 73 17.95 -8.96 -4.07
C ILE A 73 18.33 -7.70 -4.85
N GLU A 74 17.51 -7.29 -5.82
CA GLU A 74 17.79 -6.11 -6.64
C GLU A 74 16.50 -5.44 -7.12
N VAL A 75 16.45 -4.11 -7.02
CA VAL A 75 15.35 -3.28 -7.53
C VAL A 75 15.91 -2.27 -8.52
N VAL A 76 15.33 -2.23 -9.72
CA VAL A 76 15.70 -1.27 -10.77
C VAL A 76 14.50 -0.38 -11.08
N LEU A 77 14.60 0.92 -10.79
CA LEU A 77 13.51 1.88 -10.99
C LEU A 77 13.73 2.73 -12.25
N PHE A 78 12.76 2.68 -13.17
CA PHE A 78 12.64 3.65 -14.26
C PHE A 78 11.52 4.63 -13.95
N VAL A 79 11.90 5.87 -13.70
CA VAL A 79 10.94 6.92 -13.34
C VAL A 79 10.85 7.96 -14.43
N ARG A 80 9.62 8.18 -14.90
CA ARG A 80 9.30 9.20 -15.89
C ARG A 80 8.38 10.23 -15.24
N LYS A 81 8.85 11.46 -15.16
CA LYS A 81 8.01 12.62 -14.85
C LYS A 81 7.03 12.85 -16.01
N LEU A 82 5.75 13.01 -15.68
CA LEU A 82 4.66 13.26 -16.62
C LEU A 82 4.04 14.65 -16.45
N SER A 83 4.19 15.27 -15.28
CA SER A 83 3.62 16.59 -14.96
C SER A 83 4.63 17.53 -14.31
N ALA A 84 4.51 18.82 -14.59
CA ALA A 84 5.32 19.88 -13.99
C ALA A 84 5.04 20.09 -12.48
N ILE A 85 4.01 19.45 -11.93
CA ILE A 85 3.71 19.48 -10.49
C ILE A 85 4.84 18.85 -9.65
N VAL A 86 5.57 17.92 -10.26
CA VAL A 86 6.79 17.32 -9.73
C VAL A 86 7.95 18.24 -10.13
N PRO A 87 8.71 18.80 -9.18
CA PRO A 87 9.80 19.72 -9.52
C PRO A 87 10.98 18.98 -10.19
N ASP A 88 11.71 19.67 -11.06
CA ASP A 88 12.93 19.12 -11.70
C ASP A 88 14.16 19.18 -10.78
N THR A 89 14.09 20.01 -9.75
CA THR A 89 15.17 20.24 -8.81
C THR A 89 14.71 19.86 -7.42
N TRP A 90 15.48 19.01 -6.75
CA TRP A 90 15.29 18.70 -5.35
C TRP A 90 15.51 19.96 -4.51
N GLN A 91 14.45 20.47 -3.88
CA GLN A 91 14.53 21.64 -3.01
C GLN A 91 14.56 21.19 -1.54
N MET A 92 15.77 20.90 -1.03
CA MET A 92 15.99 20.77 0.41
C MET A 92 15.60 22.10 1.10
N PRO A 93 14.98 22.09 2.30
CA PRO A 93 14.74 20.95 3.21
C PRO A 93 13.33 20.33 3.11
N THR A 94 12.51 20.76 2.15
CA THR A 94 11.13 20.27 1.99
C THR A 94 11.14 18.85 1.42
N ARG A 95 10.48 17.91 2.12
CA ARG A 95 10.09 16.60 1.58
C ARG A 95 9.39 16.83 0.24
N ASP A 96 9.95 16.32 -0.84
CA ASP A 96 9.35 16.41 -2.17
C ASP A 96 8.64 15.09 -2.49
N VAL A 97 7.61 15.20 -3.34
CA VAL A 97 6.77 14.09 -3.80
C VAL A 97 7.63 12.96 -4.37
N VAL A 98 8.71 13.28 -5.09
CA VAL A 98 9.63 12.29 -5.65
C VAL A 98 10.34 11.50 -4.56
N SER A 99 10.82 12.19 -3.53
CA SER A 99 11.56 11.60 -2.41
C SER A 99 10.73 10.58 -1.67
N ASP A 100 9.47 10.94 -1.40
CA ASP A 100 8.57 10.09 -0.64
C ASP A 100 8.02 8.94 -1.49
N VAL A 101 7.67 9.18 -2.76
CA VAL A 101 7.26 8.11 -3.67
C VAL A 101 8.37 7.05 -3.86
N MET A 102 9.63 7.48 -3.95
CA MET A 102 10.76 6.54 -4.00
C MET A 102 10.96 5.79 -2.68
N ARG A 103 10.68 6.42 -1.53
CA ARG A 103 10.79 5.76 -0.23
C ARG A 103 9.82 4.59 -0.09
N PHE A 104 8.61 4.68 -0.65
CA PHE A 104 7.62 3.61 -0.47
C PHE A 104 7.86 2.37 -1.32
N LEU A 105 8.48 2.54 -2.50
CA LEU A 105 8.82 1.40 -3.36
C LEU A 105 9.86 0.47 -2.73
N ASP A 106 10.55 0.91 -1.67
CA ASP A 106 11.50 0.12 -0.89
C ASP A 106 10.83 -0.68 0.24
N TYR A 107 9.55 -0.42 0.54
CA TYR A 107 8.79 -1.07 1.63
C TYR A 107 7.71 -2.06 1.12
N ASP A 108 7.32 -2.02 -0.15
CA ASP A 108 6.29 -2.88 -0.75
C ASP A 108 6.77 -4.30 -1.12
N ASP A 109 8.01 -4.68 -0.77
CA ASP A 109 8.56 -6.03 -0.98
C ASP A 109 8.61 -6.89 0.30
N ASP A 110 8.10 -6.39 1.44
CA ASP A 110 7.96 -7.15 2.68
C ASP A 110 6.56 -7.79 2.86
N ASP A 111 5.67 -7.70 1.87
CA ASP A 111 4.32 -8.32 1.89
C ASP A 111 4.22 -9.44 0.84
N ASP A 112 4.90 -10.57 1.08
CA ASP A 112 4.52 -11.88 0.55
C ASP A 112 4.63 -12.93 1.67
N ASP A 113 3.45 -13.46 2.05
CA ASP A 113 3.15 -14.83 2.49
C ASP A 113 3.68 -15.38 3.83
N ASP A 114 2.93 -15.13 4.91
CA ASP A 114 2.68 -16.13 5.97
C ASP A 114 1.18 -16.46 5.99
N ASP A 115 0.68 -17.06 4.91
CA ASP A 115 -0.55 -17.87 4.95
C ASP A 115 -0.16 -19.33 4.67
N ASP A 116 -0.63 -20.19 5.59
CA ASP A 116 -0.74 -21.66 5.58
C ASP A 116 0.32 -22.46 6.36
N ASP A 117 -0.09 -22.91 7.55
CA ASP A 117 -0.09 -24.35 7.88
C ASP A 117 -1.17 -24.61 8.95
N ASP A 118 -2.33 -25.05 8.48
CA ASP A 118 -3.38 -25.71 9.28
C ASP A 118 -2.80 -26.92 10.03
N VAL A 119 -3.00 -26.96 11.35
CA VAL A 119 -3.12 -28.22 12.08
C VAL A 119 -4.33 -28.11 13.01
N ASP A 120 -5.42 -28.73 12.53
CA ASP A 120 -6.50 -29.27 13.34
C ASP A 120 -5.89 -30.08 14.51
N ASP A 121 -6.16 -29.65 15.74
CA ASP A 121 -6.26 -30.57 16.86
C ASP A 121 -7.53 -30.18 17.63
N ASP A 122 -8.60 -30.91 17.30
CA ASP A 122 -9.72 -31.17 18.18
C ASP A 122 -9.19 -31.51 19.59
N ASP A 123 -9.66 -30.82 20.62
CA ASP A 123 -9.90 -31.42 21.94
C ASP A 123 -10.74 -30.43 22.77
N ASP A 124 -12.04 -30.73 22.79
CA ASP A 124 -12.89 -30.84 23.98
C ASP A 124 -12.52 -29.97 25.20
N ASP A 125 -13.42 -29.07 25.60
CA ASP A 125 -14.21 -29.31 26.82
C ASP A 125 -15.13 -28.11 27.11
N ASP A 126 -16.41 -28.45 27.23
CA ASP A 126 -17.46 -27.87 28.08
C ASP A 126 -17.08 -26.66 28.96
N ASP A 127 -17.86 -25.59 28.86
CA ASP A 127 -18.74 -25.21 29.99
C ASP A 127 -19.68 -24.08 29.55
N ASP A 128 -20.94 -24.46 29.37
CA ASP A 128 -22.10 -23.57 29.48
C ASP A 128 -22.09 -22.96 30.90
N ASP A 129 -21.87 -21.66 31.03
CA ASP A 129 -22.31 -20.90 32.20
C ASP A 129 -22.70 -19.48 31.75
N ASP A 130 -23.91 -19.40 31.20
CA ASP A 130 -24.71 -18.18 31.12
C ASP A 130 -25.05 -17.74 32.56
N GLU A 131 -24.14 -17.02 33.22
CA GLU A 131 -24.47 -16.25 34.42
C GLU A 131 -25.03 -14.88 34.02
N ASP A 132 -26.36 -14.88 33.93
CA ASP A 132 -27.26 -13.73 33.87
C ASP A 132 -27.13 -12.89 35.16
N ASP A 133 -26.23 -11.90 35.12
CA ASP A 133 -26.09 -10.91 36.18
C ASP A 133 -26.72 -9.57 35.77
N GLY A 134 -27.89 -9.29 36.35
CA GLY A 134 -28.21 -7.92 36.78
C GLY A 134 -29.52 -7.35 36.26
N ASP A 135 -30.62 -7.78 36.86
CA ASP A 135 -31.72 -6.86 37.18
C ASP A 135 -31.14 -5.66 37.95
N ASP A 136 -31.41 -4.44 37.48
CA ASP A 136 -31.78 -3.34 38.36
C ASP A 136 -32.65 -2.36 37.57
N GLU A 137 -33.92 -2.38 37.94
CA GLU A 137 -34.94 -1.38 37.66
C GLU A 137 -34.50 -0.02 38.19
N ASP A 138 -34.83 1.06 37.48
CA ASP A 138 -35.62 2.19 38.02
C ASP A 138 -35.44 3.45 37.15
N ASP A 139 -36.57 3.84 36.57
CA ASP A 139 -37.15 5.19 36.54
C ASP A 139 -36.21 6.40 36.67
N ASP A 140 -36.29 7.31 35.69
CA ASP A 140 -36.85 8.64 35.98
C ASP A 140 -37.18 9.37 34.67
N ASP A 141 -38.46 9.72 34.57
CA ASP A 141 -39.00 10.78 33.73
C ASP A 141 -38.18 12.08 33.90
N ASP A 142 -38.00 12.83 32.82
CA ASP A 142 -38.35 14.25 32.83
C ASP A 142 -38.39 14.82 31.41
N ASP A 143 -39.55 15.38 31.13
CA ASP A 143 -39.87 16.30 30.05
C ASP A 143 -38.86 17.47 29.99
N ASP A 144 -38.53 17.94 28.79
CA ASP A 144 -38.77 19.36 28.48
C ASP A 144 -38.65 19.60 26.97
N ASP A 145 -39.78 20.04 26.43
CA ASP A 145 -39.89 20.87 25.24
C ASP A 145 -38.90 22.05 25.33
N ASP A 146 -38.39 22.52 24.18
CA ASP A 146 -38.49 23.94 23.82
C ASP A 146 -37.86 24.23 22.44
N ASP A 147 -38.79 24.43 21.52
CA ASP A 147 -38.73 25.27 20.33
C ASP A 147 -38.07 26.64 20.58
N TYR A 148 -37.04 26.97 19.80
CA TYR A 148 -36.74 28.37 19.45
C TYR A 148 -36.24 28.45 18.00
N GLY A 149 -37.18 28.79 17.10
CA GLY A 149 -37.11 29.98 16.23
C GLY A 149 -35.97 30.12 15.22
#